data_AF-A0A317QGU7-F1
#
_entry.id   AF-A0A317QGU7-F1
#
_cell.length_a   1.000
_cell.length_b   1.000
_cell.length_c   1.000
_cell.angle_alpha   90.00
_cell.angle_beta   90.00
_cell.angle_gamma   90.00
#
_symmetry.space_group_name_H-M   'P 1'
#
loop_
_entity.id
_entity.type
_entity.pdbx_description
1 polymer ?
#
loop_
_entity_poly.entity_id
_entity_poly.type
_entity_poly.pdbx_seq_one_letter_code
_entity_poly.pdbx_strand_id
1 'polypeptide(L)'
;MAPTGAPAPTGAAAPTAFAATTYAAARSRAHGPTAALWHAVELHRPAAEVDGACELTLCGTLARVTLGEEWPTSARDVCVPCVVLAGGSR
;
A
#
# COMPACT_ATOMS: atom_id res chain seq x y z
N MET A 1 45.88 34.95 11.97
CA MET A 1 44.88 34.47 10.98
C MET A 1 44.75 32.97 11.16
N ALA A 2 43.70 32.52 11.86
CA ALA A 2 43.41 31.10 12.10
C ALA A 2 42.29 30.64 11.14
N PRO A 3 42.31 29.41 10.61
CA PRO A 3 41.21 28.90 9.81
C PRO A 3 40.07 28.41 10.70
N THR A 4 38.88 29.00 10.53
CA THR A 4 37.63 28.51 11.12
C THR A 4 37.27 27.17 10.50
N GLY A 5 37.30 26.09 11.30
CA GLY A 5 36.80 24.77 10.90
C GLY A 5 35.27 24.78 10.83
N ALA A 6 34.71 24.37 9.70
CA ALA A 6 33.28 24.14 9.54
C ALA A 6 32.87 22.83 10.25
N PRO A 7 31.69 22.75 10.91
CA PRO A 7 31.22 21.51 11.49
C PRO A 7 30.86 20.51 10.39
N ALA A 8 31.27 19.25 10.58
CA ALA A 8 30.88 18.13 9.72
C ALA A 8 29.37 17.86 9.81
N PRO A 9 28.70 17.45 8.72
CA PRO A 9 27.29 17.07 8.78
C PRO A 9 27.15 15.79 9.62
N THR A 10 26.68 15.94 10.85
CA THR A 10 26.24 14.81 11.68
C THR A 10 24.85 14.42 11.22
N GLY A 11 24.80 13.54 10.23
CA GLY A 11 23.58 12.96 9.71
C GLY A 11 23.87 11.56 9.21
N ALA A 12 24.37 10.68 10.08
CA ALA A 12 24.31 9.25 9.82
C ALA A 12 22.83 8.89 9.74
N ALA A 13 22.31 8.78 8.50
CA ALA A 13 20.97 8.29 8.26
C ALA A 13 20.87 6.90 8.90
N ALA A 14 20.05 6.80 9.95
CA ALA A 14 19.71 5.51 10.52
C ALA A 14 19.21 4.59 9.39
N PRO A 15 19.52 3.29 9.41
CA PRO A 15 18.97 2.37 8.42
C PRO A 15 17.45 2.52 8.45
N THR A 16 16.86 2.88 7.31
CA THR A 16 15.41 2.94 7.13
C THR A 16 14.88 1.57 7.50
N ALA A 17 14.23 1.45 8.66
CA ALA A 17 13.60 0.20 9.07
C ALA A 17 12.68 -0.22 7.91
N PHE A 18 12.94 -1.40 7.33
CA PHE A 18 12.12 -1.92 6.24
C PHE A 18 10.70 -2.03 6.78
N ALA A 19 9.79 -1.28 6.14
CA ALA A 19 8.52 -0.92 6.73
C ALA A 19 7.68 -2.15 7.11
N ALA A 20 6.92 -2.02 8.21
CA ALA A 20 5.97 -3.02 8.66
C ALA A 20 5.05 -3.42 7.50
N THR A 21 5.05 -4.72 7.18
CA THR A 21 4.10 -5.30 6.24
C THR A 21 2.68 -5.05 6.77
N THR A 22 1.83 -4.40 5.97
CA THR A 22 0.42 -4.15 6.30
C THR A 22 -0.48 -4.64 5.18
N TYR A 23 -1.60 -5.29 5.53
CA TYR A 23 -2.62 -5.68 4.57
C TYR A 23 -3.73 -4.63 4.53
N ALA A 24 -3.98 -4.07 3.36
CA ALA A 24 -4.98 -3.02 3.15
C ALA A 24 -5.96 -3.41 2.04
N ALA A 25 -7.16 -2.84 2.09
CA ALA A 25 -8.11 -2.93 0.99
C ALA A 25 -7.80 -1.89 -0.10
N ALA A 26 -7.92 -2.30 -1.36
CA ALA A 26 -7.86 -1.41 -2.51
C ALA A 26 -9.12 -1.55 -3.37
N ARG A 27 -9.67 -0.43 -3.85
CA ARG A 27 -10.86 -0.43 -4.71
C ARG A 27 -10.49 -0.06 -6.13
N SER A 28 -10.92 -0.87 -7.10
CA SER A 28 -10.74 -0.57 -8.50
C SER A 28 -11.56 0.65 -8.93
N ARG A 29 -11.05 1.42 -9.90
CA ARG A 29 -11.86 2.46 -10.54
C ARG A 29 -13.03 1.82 -11.30
N ALA A 30 -14.08 2.58 -11.54
CA ALA A 30 -15.33 2.11 -12.18
C ALA A 30 -15.20 1.66 -13.66
N HIS A 31 -13.98 1.42 -14.15
CA HIS A 31 -13.70 1.10 -15.55
C HIS A 31 -12.84 -0.17 -15.63
N GLY A 32 -13.20 -1.09 -16.53
CA GLY A 32 -12.52 -2.37 -16.71
C GLY A 32 -13.32 -3.58 -16.17
N PRO A 33 -12.82 -4.80 -16.36
CA PRO A 33 -13.55 -6.04 -16.06
C PRO A 33 -13.75 -6.29 -14.56
N THR A 34 -13.02 -5.59 -13.70
CA THR A 34 -13.14 -5.67 -12.24
C THR A 34 -13.66 -4.38 -11.63
N ALA A 35 -14.32 -3.53 -12.42
CA ALA A 35 -14.80 -2.22 -12.01
C ALA A 35 -15.56 -2.26 -10.67
N ALA A 36 -15.19 -1.35 -9.77
CA ALA A 36 -15.73 -1.20 -8.41
C ALA A 36 -15.49 -2.38 -7.44
N LEU A 37 -14.77 -3.44 -7.83
CA LEU A 37 -14.41 -4.54 -6.93
C LEU A 37 -13.30 -4.15 -5.94
N TRP A 38 -13.31 -4.80 -4.78
CA TRP A 38 -12.29 -4.75 -3.75
C TRP A 38 -11.20 -5.81 -3.97
N HIS A 39 -9.97 -5.42 -3.66
CA HIS A 39 -8.77 -6.24 -3.80
C HIS A 39 -7.98 -6.25 -2.49
N ALA A 40 -7.37 -7.39 -2.19
CA ALA A 40 -6.39 -7.55 -1.11
C ALA A 40 -5.02 -7.03 -1.58
N VAL A 41 -4.36 -6.18 -0.78
CA VAL A 41 -3.03 -5.65 -1.09
C VAL A 41 -2.12 -5.78 0.12
N GLU A 42 -0.91 -6.31 -0.12
CA GLU A 42 0.20 -6.26 0.84
C GLU A 42 1.07 -5.04 0.54
N LEU A 43 1.27 -4.20 1.55
CA LEU A 43 2.07 -2.98 1.47
C LEU A 43 3.34 -3.15 2.31
N HIS A 44 4.50 -2.97 1.67
CA HIS A 44 5.81 -2.91 2.33
C HIS A 44 6.31 -1.46 2.43
N ARG A 45 5.39 -0.52 2.66
CA ARG A 45 5.70 0.90 2.83
C ARG A 45 5.01 1.41 4.09
N PRO A 46 5.59 2.39 4.79
CA PRO A 46 4.90 3.04 5.91
C PRO A 46 3.58 3.65 5.43
N ALA A 47 2.52 3.52 6.24
CA ALA A 47 1.21 4.11 5.97
C ALA A 47 1.30 5.62 5.64
N ALA A 48 2.19 6.36 6.31
CA ALA A 48 2.39 7.79 6.05
C ALA A 48 2.87 8.12 4.62
N GLU A 49 3.39 7.14 3.88
CA GLU A 49 3.83 7.30 2.48
C GLU A 49 2.76 6.93 1.45
N VAL A 50 1.60 6.42 1.89
CA VAL A 50 0.48 6.03 1.02
C VAL A 50 -0.69 6.98 1.28
N ASP A 51 -0.71 8.11 0.58
CA ASP A 51 -1.69 9.20 0.75
C ASP A 51 -2.96 9.02 -0.09
N GLY A 52 -3.25 7.78 -0.49
CA GLY A 52 -4.35 7.46 -1.37
C GLY A 52 -4.12 7.84 -2.83
N ALA A 53 -3.02 8.50 -3.23
CA ALA A 53 -2.67 8.72 -4.64
C ALA A 53 -1.98 7.50 -5.28
N CYS A 54 -1.62 6.48 -4.49
CA CYS A 54 -1.04 5.25 -5.01
C CYS A 54 -2.07 4.43 -5.80
N GLU A 55 -1.77 4.25 -7.09
CA GLU A 55 -2.52 3.36 -7.99
C GLU A 55 -1.69 2.13 -8.31
N LEU A 56 -2.30 0.95 -8.21
CA LEU A 56 -1.69 -0.33 -8.50
C LEU A 56 -2.48 -1.04 -9.59
N THR A 57 -1.78 -1.75 -10.48
CA THR A 57 -2.44 -2.66 -11.43
C THR A 57 -2.66 -4.00 -10.74
N LEU A 58 -3.91 -4.29 -10.39
CA LEU A 58 -4.34 -5.54 -9.76
C LEU A 58 -5.38 -6.21 -10.65
N CYS A 59 -5.16 -7.49 -10.96
CA CYS A 59 -6.05 -8.25 -11.85
C CYS A 59 -6.32 -7.52 -13.19
N GLY A 60 -5.33 -6.79 -13.70
CA GLY A 60 -5.42 -6.01 -14.95
C GLY A 60 -6.21 -4.69 -14.85
N THR A 61 -6.53 -4.20 -13.66
CA THR A 61 -7.26 -2.93 -13.44
C THR A 61 -6.51 -2.01 -12.48
N LEU A 62 -6.63 -0.69 -12.67
CA LEU A 62 -6.09 0.30 -11.73
C LEU A 62 -6.96 0.39 -10.48
N ALA A 63 -6.34 0.19 -9.32
CA ALA A 63 -6.97 0.26 -8.02
C ALA A 63 -6.28 1.26 -7.10
N ARG A 64 -7.09 1.93 -6.27
CA ARG A 64 -6.63 2.88 -5.26
C ARG A 64 -6.56 2.21 -3.90
N VAL A 65 -5.42 2.31 -3.25
CA VAL A 65 -5.21 1.82 -1.88
C VAL A 65 -5.87 2.79 -0.90
N THR A 66 -6.69 2.26 0.02
CA THR A 66 -7.29 3.05 1.10
C THR A 66 -6.81 2.50 2.44
N LEU A 67 -5.98 3.27 3.16
CA LEU A 67 -5.41 2.82 4.43
C LEU A 67 -6.40 2.81 5.61
N GLY A 68 -7.56 3.46 5.46
CA GLY A 68 -8.61 3.46 6.47
C GLY A 68 -9.43 2.16 6.51
N GLU A 69 -9.23 1.26 5.55
CA GLU A 69 -9.95 -0.01 5.45
C GLU A 69 -8.93 -1.15 5.45
N GLU A 70 -8.90 -1.93 6.53
CA GLU A 70 -8.06 -3.12 6.64
C GLU A 70 -8.62 -4.27 5.79
N TRP A 71 -7.74 -5.16 5.33
CA TRP A 71 -8.16 -6.41 4.73
C TRP A 71 -8.23 -7.52 5.80
N PRO A 72 -9.25 -8.38 5.83
CA PRO A 72 -10.38 -8.47 4.90
C PRO A 72 -11.47 -7.43 5.16
N THR A 73 -12.00 -6.84 4.09
CA THR A 73 -13.17 -5.94 4.17
C THR A 73 -14.47 -6.74 4.33
N SER A 74 -15.48 -6.11 4.94
CA SER A 74 -16.84 -6.67 5.06
C SER A 74 -17.68 -6.59 3.76
N ALA A 75 -17.14 -5.91 2.74
CA ALA A 75 -17.79 -5.72 1.46
C ALA A 75 -17.99 -7.05 0.69
N ARG A 76 -19.00 -7.09 -0.19
CA ARG A 76 -19.35 -8.30 -0.98
C ARG A 76 -18.89 -8.24 -2.42
N ASP A 77 -18.60 -7.04 -2.92
CA ASP A 77 -18.02 -6.75 -4.24
C ASP A 77 -16.51 -7.01 -4.24
N VAL A 78 -16.08 -8.23 -3.90
CA VAL A 78 -14.66 -8.61 -3.85
C VAL A 78 -14.23 -9.34 -5.12
N CYS A 79 -13.04 -9.04 -5.63
CA CYS A 79 -12.43 -9.74 -6.74
C CYS A 79 -12.22 -11.24 -6.43
N VAL A 80 -12.69 -12.15 -7.31
CA VAL A 80 -12.65 -13.61 -7.09
C VAL A 80 -11.25 -14.13 -6.74
N PRO A 81 -10.16 -13.80 -7.48
CA PRO A 81 -8.79 -14.11 -7.07
C PRO A 81 -8.45 -13.71 -5.62
N CYS A 82 -8.89 -12.51 -5.18
CA CYS A 82 -8.64 -12.04 -3.82
C CYS A 82 -9.46 -12.80 -2.77
N VAL A 83 -10.67 -13.26 -3.09
CA VAL A 83 -11.44 -14.17 -2.22
C VAL A 83 -10.69 -15.47 -2.00
N VAL A 84 -10.14 -16.08 -3.07
CA VAL A 84 -9.37 -17.32 -2.98
C VAL A 84 -8.12 -17.12 -2.12
N LEU A 85 -7.38 -16.03 -2.33
CA LEU A 85 -6.18 -15.69 -1.55
C LEU A 85 -6.48 -15.43 -0.07
N ALA A 86 -7.65 -14.83 0.25
CA ALA A 86 -8.06 -14.55 1.61
C ALA A 86 -8.50 -15.79 2.42
N GLY A 87 -8.39 -17.00 1.84
CA GLY A 87 -8.84 -18.24 2.49
C GLY A 87 -10.25 -18.69 2.09
N GLY A 88 -10.76 -18.22 0.96
CA GLY A 88 -11.96 -18.74 0.31
C GLY A 88 -11.77 -20.12 -0.30
N SER A 89 -11.31 -21.09 0.50
CA SER A 89 -11.51 -22.51 0.25
C SER A 89 -12.34 -23.08 1.41
N ARG A 90 -13.66 -23.11 1.22
CA ARG A 90 -14.49 -24.17 1.81
C ARG A 90 -14.96 -25.05 0.67
#